data_AF-B5ID79-F1
#
_entry.id   AF-B5ID79-F1
#
_cell.length_a   1.000
_cell.length_b   1.000
_cell.length_c   1.000
_cell.angle_alpha   90.00
_cell.angle_beta   90.00
_cell.angle_gamma   90.00
#
_symmetry.space_group_name_H-M   'P 1'
#
loop_
_entity.id
_entity.type
_entity.pdbx_description
1 polymer ?
#
loop_
_entity_poly.entity_id
_entity_poly.type
_entity_poly.pdbx_seq_one_letter_code
_entity_poly.pdbx_strand_id
1 'polypeptide(L)'
;MSLDDDKEAFRNFSKAFLINFIFGLINVIFIVIMVAWAISATVMPMGGGEVEPTGPIYAFFIPSVILSLIGNIIFVYYLWHGFKIMETVMPNVSIGKIGALLLLFSSFSLPIIFPIFWGAPSPNFQSPVAYFGLFSIFGVVGLIGIILLVIAIYRIGEKYDNTTIKVGAIIYIFLSFIAAIVLYFGFKELENRKSGKNSVILPPQPPW
;
A
#
# COMPACT_ATOMS: atom_id res chain seq x y z
N MET A 1 -11.27 -7.85 -25.50
CA MET A 1 -11.64 -7.48 -24.13
C MET A 1 -13.03 -6.89 -24.17
N SER A 2 -13.94 -7.34 -23.32
CA SER A 2 -15.22 -6.66 -23.16
C SER A 2 -14.98 -5.38 -22.35
N LEU A 3 -15.83 -4.37 -22.50
CA LEU A 3 -15.76 -3.18 -21.64
C LEU A 3 -15.85 -3.54 -20.14
N ASP A 4 -16.48 -4.66 -19.83
CA ASP A 4 -16.77 -5.08 -18.48
C ASP A 4 -15.50 -5.53 -17.74
N ASP A 5 -14.54 -6.11 -18.46
CA ASP A 5 -13.25 -6.54 -17.87
C ASP A 5 -12.40 -5.32 -17.44
N ASP A 6 -12.36 -4.26 -18.25
CA ASP A 6 -11.63 -3.02 -17.91
C ASP A 6 -12.26 -2.35 -16.68
N LYS A 7 -13.60 -2.28 -16.63
CA LYS A 7 -14.33 -1.75 -15.47
C LYS A 7 -14.06 -2.57 -14.23
N GLU A 8 -14.00 -3.89 -14.34
CA GLU A 8 -13.68 -4.74 -13.21
C GLU A 8 -12.27 -4.49 -12.69
N ALA A 9 -11.28 -4.34 -13.57
CA ALA A 9 -9.92 -3.98 -13.18
C ALA A 9 -9.88 -2.64 -12.42
N PHE A 10 -10.54 -1.60 -12.94
CA PHE A 10 -10.61 -0.30 -12.29
C PHE A 10 -11.33 -0.35 -10.95
N ARG A 11 -12.41 -1.13 -10.84
CA ARG A 11 -13.11 -1.36 -9.59
C ARG A 11 -12.21 -2.00 -8.54
N ASN A 12 -11.37 -2.95 -8.94
CA ASN A 12 -10.40 -3.58 -8.03
C ASN A 12 -9.32 -2.58 -7.59
N PHE A 13 -8.76 -1.78 -8.50
CA PHE A 13 -7.82 -0.72 -8.12
C PHE A 13 -8.45 0.31 -7.18
N SER A 14 -9.68 0.76 -7.48
CA SER A 14 -10.43 1.68 -6.63
C SER A 14 -10.61 1.11 -5.22
N LYS A 15 -11.07 -0.14 -5.10
CA LYS A 15 -11.17 -0.84 -3.80
C LYS A 15 -9.83 -0.90 -3.07
N ALA A 16 -8.75 -1.23 -3.77
CA ALA A 16 -7.42 -1.31 -3.16
C ALA A 16 -7.02 0.04 -2.54
N PHE A 17 -7.12 1.14 -3.28
CA PHE A 17 -6.74 2.46 -2.76
C PHE A 17 -7.67 2.97 -1.67
N LEU A 18 -8.96 2.64 -1.71
CA LEU A 18 -9.89 2.91 -0.60
C LEU A 18 -9.47 2.16 0.67
N ILE A 19 -9.12 0.88 0.55
CA ILE A 19 -8.64 0.06 1.67
C ILE A 19 -7.34 0.64 2.24
N ASN A 20 -6.37 0.98 1.37
CA ASN A 20 -5.12 1.60 1.80
C ASN A 20 -5.38 2.91 2.56
N PHE A 21 -6.33 3.72 2.11
CA PHE A 21 -6.75 4.93 2.81
C PHE A 21 -7.37 4.64 4.19
N ILE A 22 -8.35 3.73 4.27
CA ILE A 22 -9.04 3.38 5.53
C ILE A 22 -8.05 2.83 6.54
N PHE A 23 -7.24 1.84 6.16
CA PHE A 23 -6.25 1.26 7.07
C PHE A 23 -5.12 2.24 7.39
N GLY A 24 -4.74 3.11 6.45
CA GLY A 24 -3.84 4.24 6.72
C GLY A 24 -4.37 5.17 7.81
N LEU A 25 -5.66 5.53 7.75
CA LEU A 25 -6.32 6.37 8.76
C LEU A 25 -6.34 5.69 10.13
N ILE A 26 -6.71 4.41 10.17
CA ILE A 26 -6.68 3.60 11.39
C ILE A 26 -5.26 3.60 11.98
N ASN A 27 -4.23 3.35 11.15
CA ASN A 27 -2.84 3.36 11.59
C ASN A 27 -2.40 4.72 12.15
N VAL A 28 -2.81 5.84 11.54
CA VAL A 28 -2.51 7.18 12.08
C VAL A 28 -3.09 7.35 13.49
N ILE A 29 -4.34 6.92 13.72
CA ILE A 29 -4.96 6.97 15.05
C ILE A 29 -4.16 6.14 16.06
N PHE A 30 -3.75 4.91 15.69
CA PHE A 30 -2.91 4.07 16.54
C PHE A 30 -1.57 4.72 16.86
N ILE A 31 -0.91 5.34 15.87
CA ILE A 31 0.37 6.05 16.08
C ILE A 31 0.17 7.21 17.03
N VAL A 32 -0.88 8.03 16.87
CA VAL A 32 -1.15 9.15 17.79
C VAL A 32 -1.38 8.67 19.21
N ILE A 33 -2.17 7.60 19.39
CA ILE A 33 -2.39 6.98 20.70
C ILE A 33 -1.04 6.50 21.27
N MET A 34 -0.26 5.74 20.50
CA MET A 34 1.05 5.25 20.94
C MET A 34 2.01 6.37 21.33
N VAL A 35 2.08 7.46 20.56
CA VAL A 35 2.93 8.62 20.86
C VAL A 35 2.44 9.33 22.13
N ALA A 36 1.14 9.56 22.28
CA ALA A 36 0.56 10.17 23.47
C ALA A 36 0.87 9.35 24.74
N TRP A 37 0.81 8.01 24.63
CA TRP A 37 1.20 7.11 25.71
C TRP A 37 2.71 7.07 25.94
N ALA A 38 3.53 7.08 24.90
CA ALA A 38 4.99 7.11 25.05
C ALA A 38 5.45 8.37 25.80
N ILE A 39 4.76 9.49 25.59
CA ILE A 39 5.04 10.76 26.31
C ILE A 39 4.55 10.70 27.76
N SER A 40 3.46 9.97 28.06
CA SER A 40 2.88 9.86 29.40
C SER A 40 3.35 8.65 30.21
N ALA A 41 4.16 7.77 29.61
CA ALA A 41 4.61 6.53 30.22
C ALA A 41 5.47 6.80 31.46
N THR A 42 5.05 6.23 32.59
CA THR A 42 5.88 6.14 33.78
C THR A 42 6.82 4.94 33.67
N VAL A 43 8.10 5.15 33.96
CA VAL A 43 9.11 4.10 34.01
C VAL A 43 9.05 3.42 35.39
N MET A 44 8.88 2.09 35.45
CA MET A 44 9.04 1.37 36.71
C MET A 44 10.44 0.76 36.80
N PRO A 45 11.16 0.96 37.91
CA PRO A 45 12.43 0.29 38.15
C PRO A 45 12.19 -1.21 38.30
N MET A 46 12.92 -2.00 37.51
CA MET A 46 13.04 -3.44 37.67
C MET A 46 14.22 -3.80 38.55
N GLY A 47 14.21 -5.01 39.12
CA GLY A 47 15.36 -5.55 39.83
C GLY A 47 16.59 -5.62 38.91
N GLY A 48 17.73 -5.12 39.36
CA GLY A 48 18.97 -5.10 38.58
C GLY A 48 19.32 -3.76 37.91
N GLY A 49 18.52 -2.71 38.12
CA GLY A 49 18.79 -1.37 37.56
C GLY A 49 18.23 -1.15 36.15
N GLU A 50 17.54 -2.15 35.61
CA GLU A 50 16.75 -2.03 34.38
C GLU A 50 15.46 -1.25 34.66
N VAL A 51 14.94 -0.57 33.65
CA VAL A 51 13.71 0.22 33.76
C VAL A 51 12.82 -0.15 32.59
N GLU A 52 11.64 -0.69 32.84
CA GLU A 52 10.71 -1.07 31.77
C GLU A 52 9.62 0.02 31.63
N PRO A 53 9.25 0.40 30.40
CA PRO A 53 8.10 1.26 30.18
C PRO A 53 6.85 0.55 30.67
N THR A 54 6.19 1.12 31.67
CA THR A 54 4.96 0.52 32.20
C THR A 54 3.76 1.14 31.52
N GLY A 55 3.04 0.32 30.77
CA GLY A 55 1.85 0.78 30.08
C GLY A 55 1.26 -0.22 29.09
N PRO A 56 0.03 0.02 28.64
CA PRO A 56 -0.68 -0.82 27.68
C PRO A 56 -0.13 -0.71 26.26
N ILE A 57 1.03 -0.09 26.03
CA ILE A 57 1.66 0.06 24.70
C ILE A 57 1.75 -1.29 23.98
N TYR A 58 2.08 -2.34 24.73
CA TYR A 58 2.16 -3.72 24.24
C TYR A 58 0.78 -4.32 23.93
N ALA A 59 -0.23 -3.98 24.72
CA ALA A 59 -1.61 -4.40 24.49
C ALA A 59 -2.19 -3.81 23.20
N PHE A 60 -1.69 -2.65 22.75
CA PHE A 60 -2.09 -2.02 21.48
C PHE A 60 -1.16 -2.36 20.31
N PHE A 61 0.09 -2.76 20.56
CA PHE A 61 1.06 -3.09 19.51
C PHE A 61 0.67 -4.36 18.72
N ILE A 62 0.33 -5.45 19.42
CA ILE A 62 -0.03 -6.70 18.73
C ILE A 62 -1.28 -6.52 17.86
N PRO A 63 -2.39 -5.92 18.37
CA PRO A 63 -3.55 -5.63 17.54
C PRO A 63 -3.25 -4.70 16.36
N SER A 64 -2.41 -3.67 16.53
CA SER A 64 -2.08 -2.75 15.44
C SER A 64 -1.27 -3.43 14.33
N VAL A 65 -0.33 -4.30 14.68
CA VAL A 65 0.42 -5.12 13.71
C VAL A 65 -0.52 -6.06 12.95
N ILE A 66 -1.42 -6.75 13.65
CA ILE A 66 -2.41 -7.65 13.02
C ILE A 66 -3.32 -6.87 12.05
N LEU A 67 -3.87 -5.74 12.49
CA LEU A 67 -4.74 -4.90 11.66
C LEU A 67 -3.99 -4.37 10.43
N SER A 68 -2.74 -3.91 10.59
CA SER A 68 -1.93 -3.44 9.48
C SER A 68 -1.62 -4.56 8.48
N LEU A 69 -1.35 -5.78 8.94
CA LEU A 69 -1.12 -6.94 8.07
C LEU A 69 -2.39 -7.30 7.29
N ILE A 70 -3.54 -7.36 7.96
CA ILE A 70 -4.84 -7.63 7.31
C ILE A 70 -5.10 -6.57 6.24
N GLY A 71 -4.94 -5.29 6.57
CA GLY A 71 -5.09 -4.18 5.63
C GLY A 71 -4.20 -4.32 4.40
N ASN A 72 -2.91 -4.62 4.60
CA ASN A 72 -1.96 -4.80 3.50
C ASN A 72 -2.25 -6.04 2.66
N ILE A 73 -2.66 -7.16 3.27
CA ILE A 73 -3.07 -8.37 2.52
C ILE A 73 -4.26 -8.06 1.63
N ILE A 74 -5.30 -7.42 2.16
CA ILE A 74 -6.50 -7.08 1.40
C ILE A 74 -6.17 -6.06 0.30
N PHE A 75 -5.36 -5.05 0.61
CA PHE A 75 -4.87 -4.06 -0.36
C PHE A 75 -4.14 -4.73 -1.54
N VAL A 76 -3.16 -5.59 -1.24
CA VAL A 76 -2.37 -6.31 -2.25
C VAL A 76 -3.23 -7.28 -3.04
N TYR A 77 -4.19 -7.96 -2.39
CA TYR A 77 -5.14 -8.84 -3.07
C TYR A 77 -5.90 -8.11 -4.19
N TYR A 78 -6.48 -6.94 -3.88
CA TYR A 78 -7.23 -6.17 -4.88
C TYR A 78 -6.32 -5.56 -5.95
N LEU A 79 -5.13 -5.04 -5.58
CA LEU A 79 -4.15 -4.57 -6.56
C LEU A 79 -3.75 -5.68 -7.53
N TRP A 80 -3.38 -6.84 -7.00
CA TRP A 80 -2.93 -7.98 -7.80
C TRP A 80 -4.02 -8.45 -8.75
N HIS A 81 -5.26 -8.52 -8.28
CA HIS A 81 -6.40 -8.89 -9.14
C HIS A 81 -6.67 -7.84 -10.22
N GLY A 82 -6.60 -6.54 -9.88
CA GLY A 82 -6.70 -5.45 -10.86
C GLY A 82 -5.61 -5.55 -11.94
N PHE A 83 -4.35 -5.78 -11.56
CA PHE A 83 -3.26 -5.94 -12.52
C PHE A 83 -3.37 -7.22 -13.35
N LYS A 84 -3.84 -8.33 -12.77
CA LYS A 84 -4.05 -9.59 -13.50
C LYS A 84 -5.05 -9.40 -14.65
N ILE A 85 -6.14 -8.68 -14.41
CA ILE A 85 -7.13 -8.38 -15.45
C ILE A 85 -6.52 -7.42 -16.47
N MET A 86 -5.86 -6.35 -16.01
CA MET A 86 -5.27 -5.33 -16.89
C MET A 86 -4.11 -5.85 -17.77
N GLU A 87 -3.37 -6.86 -17.30
CA GLU A 87 -2.25 -7.49 -18.02
C GLU A 87 -2.69 -8.06 -19.39
N THR A 88 -3.94 -8.51 -19.49
CA THR A 88 -4.50 -9.03 -20.74
C THR A 88 -4.54 -7.99 -21.86
N VAL A 89 -4.56 -6.69 -21.51
CA VAL A 89 -4.60 -5.56 -22.45
C VAL A 89 -3.33 -4.71 -22.39
N MET A 90 -2.54 -4.84 -21.33
CA MET A 90 -1.27 -4.16 -21.15
C MET A 90 -0.25 -5.11 -20.50
N PRO A 91 0.44 -5.97 -21.26
CA PRO A 91 1.44 -6.89 -20.69
C PRO A 91 2.49 -6.19 -19.83
N ASN A 92 2.80 -4.93 -20.19
CA ASN A 92 3.75 -4.07 -19.51
C ASN A 92 3.32 -3.60 -18.10
N VAL A 93 2.07 -3.81 -17.67
CA VAL A 93 1.64 -3.50 -16.28
C VAL A 93 1.77 -4.69 -15.34
N SER A 94 2.16 -5.86 -15.85
CA SER A 94 2.41 -7.07 -15.05
C SER A 94 3.45 -6.86 -13.95
N ILE A 95 4.40 -5.93 -14.17
CA ILE A 95 5.37 -5.48 -13.16
C ILE A 95 4.70 -4.94 -11.88
N GLY A 96 3.47 -4.42 -11.98
CA GLY A 96 2.68 -3.96 -10.84
C GLY A 96 2.28 -5.10 -9.90
N LYS A 97 2.11 -6.33 -10.41
CA LYS A 97 1.87 -7.52 -9.57
C LYS A 97 3.11 -7.84 -8.73
N ILE A 98 4.29 -7.77 -9.34
CA ILE A 98 5.57 -7.99 -8.65
C ILE A 98 5.75 -6.91 -7.59
N GLY A 99 5.48 -5.64 -7.95
CA GLY A 99 5.50 -4.53 -6.99
C GLY A 99 4.58 -4.77 -5.78
N ALA A 100 3.33 -5.18 -6.02
CA ALA A 100 2.37 -5.48 -4.96
C ALA A 100 2.82 -6.64 -4.05
N LEU A 101 3.45 -7.69 -4.59
CA LEU A 101 4.00 -8.78 -3.81
C LEU A 101 5.21 -8.36 -2.96
N LEU A 102 6.09 -7.51 -3.49
CA LEU A 102 7.22 -6.96 -2.73
C LEU A 102 6.75 -6.08 -1.57
N LEU A 103 5.65 -5.32 -1.75
CA LEU A 103 5.00 -4.57 -0.68
C LEU A 103 4.40 -5.47 0.41
N LEU A 104 3.81 -6.61 0.01
CA LEU A 104 3.34 -7.59 0.97
C LEU A 104 4.50 -8.18 1.76
N PHE A 105 5.58 -8.55 1.08
CA PHE A 105 6.77 -9.11 1.72
C PHE A 105 7.42 -8.11 2.70
N SER A 106 7.54 -6.83 2.32
CA SER A 106 8.08 -5.80 3.21
C SER A 106 7.22 -5.58 4.45
N SER A 107 5.91 -5.83 4.38
CA SER A 107 5.00 -5.72 5.51
C SER A 107 5.25 -6.75 6.61
N PHE A 108 5.90 -7.88 6.30
CA PHE A 108 6.27 -8.90 7.28
C PHE A 108 7.53 -8.55 8.08
N SER A 109 8.20 -7.44 7.77
CA SER A 109 9.37 -6.96 8.52
C SER A 109 9.06 -6.83 10.02
N LEU A 110 8.00 -6.12 10.39
CA LEU A 110 7.62 -5.90 11.79
C LEU A 110 7.30 -7.19 12.55
N PRO A 111 6.39 -8.06 12.10
CA PRO A 111 6.07 -9.29 12.83
C PRO A 111 7.20 -10.32 12.86
N ILE A 112 8.16 -10.28 11.94
CA ILE A 112 9.32 -11.20 11.92
C ILE A 112 10.46 -10.64 12.78
N ILE A 113 10.80 -9.36 12.61
CA ILE A 113 11.90 -8.71 13.32
C ILE A 113 11.54 -8.57 14.81
N PHE A 114 10.33 -8.16 15.15
CA PHE A 114 9.98 -7.87 16.55
C PHE A 114 10.18 -9.07 17.50
N PRO A 115 9.71 -10.30 17.21
CA PRO A 115 9.96 -11.47 18.07
C PRO A 115 11.42 -11.90 18.11
N ILE A 116 12.18 -11.72 17.02
CA ILE A 116 13.61 -12.05 16.99
C ILE A 116 14.38 -11.14 17.94
N PHE A 117 14.07 -9.84 17.97
CA PHE A 117 14.80 -8.89 18.82
C PHE A 117 14.35 -8.96 20.29
N TRP A 118 13.06 -9.16 20.54
CA TRP A 118 12.52 -9.23 21.90
C TRP A 118 12.72 -10.60 22.56
N GLY A 119 12.61 -11.68 21.78
CA GLY A 119 12.72 -13.06 22.26
C GLY A 119 14.13 -13.65 22.14
N ALA A 120 15.10 -12.94 21.56
CA ALA A 120 16.46 -13.46 21.44
C ALA A 120 17.15 -13.48 22.82
N PRO A 121 17.67 -14.65 23.24
CA PRO A 121 18.42 -14.79 24.49
C PRO A 121 19.84 -14.21 24.42
N SER A 122 20.22 -13.55 23.32
CA SER A 122 21.59 -13.07 23.09
C SER A 122 21.64 -11.54 22.90
N PRO A 123 22.56 -10.84 23.61
CA PRO A 123 22.75 -9.39 23.46
C PRO A 123 23.10 -8.95 22.03
N ASN A 124 23.68 -9.84 21.22
CA ASN A 124 24.09 -9.56 19.84
C ASN A 124 22.87 -9.30 18.92
N PHE A 125 21.76 -10.01 19.17
CA PHE A 125 20.50 -9.81 18.46
C PHE A 125 19.64 -8.69 19.04
N GLN A 126 19.99 -8.13 20.19
CA GLN A 126 19.36 -6.93 20.74
C GLN A 126 20.09 -5.64 20.32
N SER A 127 21.18 -5.76 19.56
CA SER A 127 21.96 -4.60 19.13
C SER A 127 21.15 -3.73 18.15
N PRO A 128 21.14 -2.39 18.33
CA PRO A 128 20.50 -1.48 17.38
C PRO A 128 21.00 -1.67 15.94
N VAL A 129 22.27 -2.06 15.76
CA VAL A 129 22.88 -2.30 14.45
C VAL A 129 22.20 -3.47 13.71
N ALA A 130 21.96 -4.58 14.39
CA ALA A 130 21.24 -5.71 13.79
C ALA A 130 19.79 -5.32 13.44
N TYR A 131 19.15 -4.48 14.28
CA TYR A 131 17.78 -4.00 14.05
C TYR A 131 17.72 -3.14 12.78
N PHE A 132 18.58 -2.13 12.68
CA PHE A 132 18.69 -1.28 11.49
C PHE A 132 19.11 -2.07 10.24
N GLY A 133 19.97 -3.07 10.39
CA GLY A 133 20.41 -3.95 9.29
C GLY A 133 19.27 -4.77 8.69
N LEU A 134 18.45 -5.45 9.51
CA LEU A 134 17.31 -6.21 9.01
C LEU A 134 16.19 -5.29 8.50
N PHE A 135 15.90 -4.20 9.21
CA PHE A 135 14.87 -3.25 8.81
C PHE A 135 15.20 -2.59 7.46
N SER A 136 16.47 -2.30 7.20
CA SER A 136 16.90 -1.70 5.92
C SER A 136 16.73 -2.64 4.73
N ILE A 137 16.94 -3.96 4.88
CA ILE A 137 16.70 -4.93 3.80
C ILE A 137 15.22 -4.91 3.38
N PHE A 138 14.30 -5.02 4.35
CA PHE A 138 12.87 -4.96 4.05
C PHE A 138 12.44 -3.59 3.55
N GLY A 139 13.08 -2.51 4.02
CA GLY A 139 12.87 -1.15 3.52
C GLY A 139 13.24 -1.01 2.05
N VAL A 140 14.39 -1.54 1.63
CA VAL A 140 14.82 -1.55 0.22
C VAL A 140 13.86 -2.38 -0.64
N VAL A 141 13.46 -3.57 -0.18
CA VAL A 141 12.48 -4.41 -0.88
C VAL A 141 11.14 -3.67 -1.03
N GLY A 142 10.68 -3.01 0.02
CA GLY A 142 9.48 -2.18 -0.01
C GLY A 142 9.58 -1.04 -1.01
N LEU A 143 10.70 -0.32 -1.03
CA LEU A 143 10.96 0.78 -1.96
C LEU A 143 10.92 0.32 -3.42
N ILE A 144 11.58 -0.80 -3.74
CA ILE A 144 11.51 -1.41 -5.08
C ILE A 144 10.06 -1.76 -5.43
N GLY A 145 9.32 -2.33 -4.47
CA GLY A 145 7.90 -2.62 -4.63
C GLY A 145 7.05 -1.40 -4.98
N ILE A 146 7.26 -0.29 -4.26
CA ILE A 146 6.59 1.01 -4.52
C ILE A 146 6.92 1.49 -5.94
N ILE A 147 8.19 1.51 -6.33
CA ILE A 147 8.62 2.01 -7.64
C ILE A 147 7.95 1.22 -8.77
N LEU A 148 7.96 -0.11 -8.70
CA LEU A 148 7.31 -0.96 -9.70
C LEU A 148 5.79 -0.73 -9.76
N LEU A 149 5.15 -0.58 -8.60
CA LEU A 149 3.73 -0.27 -8.51
C LEU A 149 3.42 1.07 -9.19
N VAL A 150 4.21 2.11 -8.90
CA VAL A 150 4.04 3.45 -9.45
C VAL A 150 4.19 3.46 -10.97
N ILE A 151 5.22 2.79 -11.50
CA ILE A 151 5.42 2.68 -12.96
C ILE A 151 4.21 1.99 -13.62
N ALA A 152 3.70 0.91 -13.03
CA ALA A 152 2.54 0.20 -13.56
C ALA A 152 1.27 1.07 -13.58
N ILE A 153 0.99 1.77 -12.48
CA ILE A 153 -0.17 2.67 -12.36
C ILE A 153 -0.06 3.86 -13.30
N TYR A 154 1.13 4.46 -13.38
CA TYR A 154 1.39 5.60 -14.27
C TYR A 154 1.13 5.21 -15.74
N ARG A 155 1.59 4.04 -16.18
CA ARG A 155 1.30 3.49 -17.51
C ARG A 155 -0.20 3.31 -17.77
N ILE A 156 -0.97 2.87 -16.77
CA ILE A 156 -2.43 2.79 -16.88
C ILE A 156 -3.00 4.21 -17.09
N GLY A 157 -2.55 5.19 -16.31
CA GLY A 157 -2.95 6.59 -16.47
C GLY A 157 -2.62 7.17 -17.85
N GLU A 158 -1.49 6.79 -18.45
CA GLU A 158 -1.15 7.18 -19.83
C GLU A 158 -2.08 6.55 -20.86
N LYS A 159 -2.34 5.24 -20.77
CA LYS A 159 -3.20 4.54 -21.74
C LYS A 159 -4.62 5.09 -21.77
N TYR A 160 -5.19 5.41 -20.61
CA TYR A 160 -6.57 5.89 -20.49
C TYR A 160 -6.68 7.42 -20.45
N ASP A 161 -5.57 8.13 -20.69
CA ASP A 161 -5.47 9.60 -20.65
C ASP A 161 -6.09 10.21 -19.38
N ASN A 162 -5.74 9.65 -18.22
CA ASN A 162 -6.23 10.10 -16.92
C ASN A 162 -5.09 10.76 -16.12
N THR A 163 -5.11 12.09 -16.07
CA THR A 163 -4.13 12.90 -15.32
C THR A 163 -4.18 12.63 -13.82
N THR A 164 -5.37 12.39 -13.26
CA THR A 164 -5.54 12.09 -11.83
C THR A 164 -4.75 10.84 -11.43
N ILE A 165 -4.82 9.77 -12.24
CA ILE A 165 -4.05 8.53 -11.99
C ILE A 165 -2.54 8.78 -12.13
N LYS A 166 -2.12 9.50 -13.17
CA LYS A 166 -0.70 9.83 -13.38
C LYS A 166 -0.11 10.62 -12.20
N VAL A 167 -0.79 11.67 -11.77
CA VAL A 167 -0.38 12.50 -10.62
C VAL A 167 -0.44 11.69 -9.32
N GLY A 168 -1.52 10.93 -9.10
CA GLY A 168 -1.65 10.07 -7.93
C GLY A 168 -0.52 9.05 -7.81
N ALA A 169 -0.07 8.47 -8.92
CA ALA A 169 1.06 7.53 -8.93
C ALA A 169 2.37 8.19 -8.47
N ILE A 170 2.66 9.41 -8.93
CA ILE A 170 3.88 10.14 -8.54
C ILE A 170 3.80 10.54 -7.06
N ILE A 171 2.65 11.04 -6.60
CA ILE A 171 2.45 11.43 -5.19
C ILE A 171 2.64 10.22 -4.28
N TYR A 172 2.29 9.01 -4.73
CA TYR A 172 2.35 7.78 -3.92
C TYR A 172 3.74 7.49 -3.35
N ILE A 173 4.81 7.92 -4.03
CA ILE A 173 6.19 7.76 -3.56
C ILE A 173 6.45 8.57 -2.28
N PHE A 174 5.90 9.79 -2.20
CA PHE A 174 6.21 10.74 -1.13
C PHE A 174 5.14 10.76 -0.05
N LEU A 175 3.86 10.73 -0.46
CA LEU A 175 2.70 10.84 0.40
C LEU A 175 1.66 9.79 0.00
N SER A 176 1.90 8.55 0.40
CA SER A 176 1.04 7.39 0.11
C SER A 176 -0.42 7.60 0.57
N PHE A 177 -0.64 8.29 1.69
CA PHE A 177 -1.97 8.59 2.22
C PHE A 177 -2.77 9.51 1.29
N ILE A 178 -2.19 10.64 0.85
CA ILE A 178 -2.85 11.57 -0.07
C ILE A 178 -3.02 10.91 -1.44
N ALA A 179 -2.00 10.19 -1.90
CA ALA A 179 -2.05 9.46 -3.16
C ALA A 179 -3.16 8.43 -3.20
N ALA A 180 -3.44 7.73 -2.09
CA ALA A 180 -4.53 6.76 -2.02
C ALA A 180 -5.89 7.41 -2.34
N ILE A 181 -6.13 8.63 -1.86
CA ILE A 181 -7.36 9.38 -2.17
C ILE A 181 -7.41 9.73 -3.65
N VAL A 182 -6.33 10.29 -4.19
CA VAL A 182 -6.25 10.70 -5.60
C VAL A 182 -6.43 9.50 -6.53
N LEU A 183 -5.75 8.39 -6.25
CA LEU A 183 -5.85 7.16 -7.03
C LEU A 183 -7.23 6.51 -6.91
N TYR A 184 -7.85 6.52 -5.74
CA TYR A 184 -9.23 6.05 -5.57
C TYR A 184 -10.18 6.79 -6.52
N PHE A 185 -10.15 8.12 -6.53
CA PHE A 185 -11.01 8.92 -7.41
C PHE A 185 -10.66 8.74 -8.88
N GLY A 186 -9.36 8.70 -9.24
CA GLY A 186 -8.92 8.48 -10.61
C GLY A 186 -9.41 7.16 -11.19
N PHE A 187 -9.28 6.06 -10.44
CA PHE A 187 -9.79 4.75 -10.88
C PHE A 187 -11.32 4.69 -10.86
N LYS A 188 -11.98 5.37 -9.90
CA LYS A 188 -13.44 5.42 -9.85
C LYS A 188 -14.04 6.19 -11.03
N GLU A 189 -13.37 7.23 -11.50
CA GLU A 189 -13.73 7.95 -12.73
C GLU A 189 -13.68 7.02 -13.94
N LEU A 190 -12.60 6.24 -14.09
CA LEU A 190 -12.45 5.28 -15.20
C LEU A 190 -13.49 4.15 -15.13
N GLU A 191 -13.80 3.64 -13.94
CA GLU A 191 -14.87 2.65 -13.73
C GLU A 191 -16.23 3.19 -14.19
N ASN A 192 -16.51 4.46 -13.87
CA ASN A 192 -17.80 5.10 -14.14
C ASN A 192 -17.93 5.67 -15.56
N ARG A 193 -16.86 5.74 -16.36
CA ARG A 193 -16.95 6.17 -17.75
C ARG A 193 -17.85 5.20 -18.52
N LYS A 194 -18.93 5.74 -19.10
CA LYS A 194 -19.73 4.99 -20.08
C LYS A 194 -18.82 4.65 -21.26
N SER A 195 -18.80 3.38 -21.70
CA SER A 195 -18.24 3.04 -23.01
C SER A 195 -18.88 3.92 -24.04
N GLY A 196 -18.10 4.80 -24.63
CA GLY A 196 -18.66 5.85 -25.44
C GLY A 196 -17.66 6.98 -25.59
N LYS A 197 -16.41 6.65 -25.92
CA LYS A 197 -15.65 7.58 -26.72
C LYS A 197 -16.40 7.63 -28.03
N ASN A 198 -17.17 8.70 -28.20
CA ASN A 198 -17.96 9.07 -29.38
C ASN A 198 -17.43 8.32 -30.61
N SER A 199 -18.13 7.27 -31.04
CA SER A 199 -18.05 6.89 -32.45
C SER A 199 -18.47 8.16 -33.17
N VAL A 200 -17.52 8.89 -33.73
CA VAL A 200 -17.80 9.95 -34.68
C VAL A 200 -18.66 9.26 -35.73
N ILE A 201 -19.96 9.51 -35.67
CA ILE A 201 -20.87 9.11 -36.72
C ILE A 201 -20.41 9.97 -37.89
N LEU A 202 -19.53 9.41 -38.71
CA LEU A 202 -19.17 10.06 -39.97
C LEU A 202 -20.50 10.23 -40.71
N PRO A 203 -20.84 11.45 -41.15
CA PRO A 203 -22.01 11.62 -41.99
C PRO A 203 -21.88 10.65 -43.18
N PRO A 204 -22.98 10.00 -43.61
CA PRO A 204 -22.93 9.11 -44.76
C PRO A 204 -22.25 9.83 -45.92
N GLN A 205 -21.32 9.14 -46.59
CA GLN A 205 -20.63 9.70 -47.76
C GLN A 205 -21.69 10.20 -48.75
N PRO A 206 -21.61 11.47 -49.18
CA PRO A 206 -22.59 12.02 -50.10
C PRO A 206 -22.48 11.29 -51.46
N PRO A 207 -23.61 11.09 -52.15
CA PRO A 207 -23.65 10.40 -53.43
C PRO A 207 -23.21 11.31 -54.58
N TRP A 208 -21.92 11.68 -54.62
CA TRP A 208 -21.26 12.25 -55.79
C TRP A 208 -19.76 12.00 -55.74
#